data_AF-A0A5D0EKR5-F1
#
_entry.id   AF-A0A5D0EKR5-F1
#
_cell.length_a   1.000
_cell.length_b   1.000
_cell.length_c   1.000
_cell.angle_alpha   90.00
_cell.angle_beta   90.00
_cell.angle_gamma   90.00
#
_symmetry.space_group_name_H-M   'P 1'
#
loop_
_entity.id
_entity.type
_entity.pdbx_description
1 polymer ?
#
loop_
_entity_poly.entity_id
_entity_poly.type
_entity_poly.pdbx_seq_one_letter_code
_entity_poly.pdbx_strand_id
1 'polypeptide(L)'
;MDNRLDPNAKTIGSPLACQQDIIALFPVRFSMSAGTLDDIAKTGNVPAMPSGIDDAKYDLRRLRQGYLYILAKVKHIGKATDAKKRWLIFEYTVANDDSNAPELNKSNGLTYHFTQYEWADGTARSEWKKLPGSLPYAYVHPQVSEIECAYSEVRWAPEMFEKLERKDAARQQVMQKIVLERGDFAFPGEELNTRVADFREQPSSGINGLIDNLRRATGIGYTPSHKVFNSCTANKTLVIALFDRLGDSKDVCAYHQTLLANNLKEFSKILYPVTTAKAIKQIEQHVYKKPNWFKRLMSSDPLDEGMRVQLKTYAEKSPLVEEQTMKNLAVAQFNLLNQTGNGTPREHLHFLDVLCQENEKQLDKLASVADYAMAFYGAAMAGFGDTPIGMEYQKNMLPPGNGNAWGDSLSGLLSIADKLNQITKAIAAKLTVKALRFEVMIESIMAAQMLLWKEGVKGAIPYRRFLAAAGLKLEMISVAHVSSLDVGADIVNQQMRTFIRNADDLFKGLSATYYQAELTKGVRAGTSH
;
A
#
# COMPACT_ATOMS: atom_id res chain seq x y z
N MET A 1 26.67 -27.79 21.45
CA MET A 1 26.66 -28.39 20.11
C MET A 1 26.31 -27.28 19.14
N ASP A 2 27.22 -27.01 18.22
CA ASP A 2 27.28 -25.80 17.38
C ASP A 2 26.35 -25.96 16.15
N ASN A 3 25.39 -25.04 15.98
CA ASN A 3 24.37 -25.05 14.92
C ASN A 3 24.63 -23.97 13.85
N ARG A 4 25.89 -23.63 13.57
CA ARG A 4 26.28 -22.77 12.43
C ARG A 4 26.33 -23.54 11.11
N LEU A 5 25.23 -24.21 10.74
CA LEU A 5 25.07 -24.70 9.38
C LEU A 5 24.75 -23.51 8.47
N ASP A 6 25.61 -23.31 7.47
CA ASP A 6 25.37 -22.38 6.36
C ASP A 6 23.98 -22.70 5.75
N PRO A 7 23.04 -21.75 5.66
CA PRO A 7 21.74 -21.96 5.03
C PRO A 7 21.83 -22.33 3.54
N ASN A 8 23.00 -22.23 2.91
CA ASN A 8 23.30 -22.73 1.57
C ASN A 8 23.86 -24.17 1.56
N ALA A 9 24.03 -24.80 2.73
CA ALA A 9 24.50 -26.17 2.83
C ALA A 9 23.45 -27.12 2.27
N LYS A 10 23.64 -27.57 1.02
CA LYS A 10 22.84 -28.64 0.41
C LYS A 10 22.92 -29.89 1.27
N THR A 11 21.77 -30.49 1.59
CA THR A 11 21.74 -31.90 1.98
C THR A 11 22.42 -32.71 0.87
N ILE A 12 23.48 -33.45 1.22
CA ILE A 12 24.21 -34.31 0.30
C ILE A 12 23.19 -35.26 -0.35
N GLY A 13 23.04 -35.19 -1.68
CA GLY A 13 22.16 -36.06 -2.46
C GLY A 13 20.90 -35.42 -3.09
N SER A 14 20.58 -34.16 -2.83
CA SER A 14 19.47 -33.48 -3.54
C SER A 14 19.88 -32.99 -4.93
N PRO A 15 19.13 -33.32 -6.02
CA PRO A 15 19.48 -32.90 -7.38
C PRO A 15 19.36 -31.38 -7.52
N LEU A 16 20.29 -30.78 -8.26
CA LEU A 16 20.26 -29.37 -8.65
C LEU A 16 19.03 -29.06 -9.51
N ALA A 17 18.57 -27.82 -9.53
CA ALA A 17 17.52 -27.33 -10.46
C ALA A 17 17.73 -27.82 -11.90
N CYS A 18 18.97 -27.72 -12.40
CA CYS A 18 19.37 -28.10 -13.74
C CYS A 18 19.35 -29.62 -14.00
N GLN A 19 19.16 -30.41 -12.95
CA GLN A 19 19.04 -31.88 -12.98
C GLN A 19 17.59 -32.33 -12.71
N GLN A 20 16.71 -31.40 -12.38
CA GLN A 20 15.29 -31.65 -12.16
C GLN A 20 14.53 -31.43 -13.46
N ASP A 21 13.50 -32.23 -13.69
CA ASP A 21 12.59 -32.08 -14.84
C ASP A 21 11.60 -30.93 -14.58
N ILE A 22 12.14 -29.70 -14.51
CA ILE A 22 11.42 -28.46 -14.24
C ILE A 22 11.97 -27.31 -15.11
N ILE A 23 11.13 -26.29 -15.32
CA ILE A 23 11.58 -24.95 -15.71
C ILE A 23 11.62 -24.12 -14.43
N ALA A 24 12.82 -23.72 -14.02
CA ALA A 24 13.00 -22.81 -12.88
C ALA A 24 12.64 -21.39 -13.30
N LEU A 25 11.83 -20.72 -12.48
CA LEU A 25 11.31 -19.38 -12.71
C LEU A 25 11.73 -18.47 -11.55
N PHE A 26 12.42 -17.38 -11.88
CA PHE A 26 12.76 -16.36 -10.90
C PHE A 26 11.99 -15.07 -11.21
N PRO A 27 10.99 -14.72 -10.40
CA PRO A 27 10.22 -13.52 -10.64
C PRO A 27 10.97 -12.27 -10.20
N VAL A 28 10.90 -11.25 -11.04
CA VAL A 28 11.27 -9.87 -10.74
C VAL A 28 10.08 -8.97 -11.06
N ARG A 29 10.14 -7.71 -10.65
CA ARG A 29 9.11 -6.72 -10.94
C ARG A 29 9.65 -5.55 -11.74
N PHE A 30 8.77 -4.91 -12.50
CA PHE A 30 9.02 -3.59 -13.03
C PHE A 30 8.92 -2.54 -11.91
N SER A 31 9.78 -1.52 -11.97
CA SER A 31 9.74 -0.32 -11.15
C SER A 31 10.25 0.84 -12.00
N MET A 32 9.63 2.02 -11.91
CA MET A 32 10.09 3.18 -12.68
C MET A 32 11.58 3.46 -12.48
N SER A 33 12.28 3.72 -13.58
CA SER A 33 13.70 4.10 -13.53
C SER A 33 13.89 5.41 -12.77
N ALA A 34 15.10 5.64 -12.25
CA ALA A 34 15.41 6.90 -11.57
C ALA A 34 15.15 8.12 -12.46
N GLY A 35 15.50 8.03 -13.76
CA GLY A 35 15.23 9.08 -14.74
C GLY A 35 13.73 9.33 -14.95
N THR A 36 12.92 8.27 -14.95
CA THR A 36 11.46 8.40 -15.05
C THR A 36 10.85 9.05 -13.81
N LEU A 37 11.33 8.73 -12.60
CA LEU A 37 10.90 9.41 -11.38
C LEU A 37 11.28 10.90 -11.37
N ASP A 38 12.49 11.24 -11.82
CA ASP A 38 12.92 12.64 -11.95
C ASP A 38 12.08 13.41 -12.97
N ASP A 39 11.73 12.79 -14.10
CA ASP A 39 10.88 13.40 -15.13
C ASP A 39 9.44 13.59 -14.64
N ILE A 40 8.90 12.62 -13.89
CA ILE A 40 7.62 12.75 -13.20
C ILE A 40 7.64 13.93 -12.24
N ALA A 41 8.68 14.06 -11.41
CA ALA A 41 8.80 15.16 -10.46
C ALA A 41 8.83 16.54 -11.17
N LYS A 42 9.35 16.61 -12.39
CA LYS A 42 9.39 17.85 -13.20
C LYS A 42 8.11 18.13 -13.99
N THR A 43 7.39 17.09 -14.42
CA THR A 43 6.31 17.24 -15.42
C THR A 43 4.93 16.76 -14.98
N GLY A 44 4.86 15.85 -14.00
CA GLY A 44 3.64 15.16 -13.60
C GLY A 44 3.16 14.09 -14.60
N ASN A 45 3.92 13.83 -15.67
CA ASN A 45 3.56 12.86 -16.70
C ASN A 45 4.02 11.46 -16.32
N VAL A 46 3.08 10.52 -16.32
CA VAL A 46 3.35 9.12 -15.96
C VAL A 46 3.59 8.27 -17.20
N PRO A 47 4.49 7.28 -17.15
CA PRO A 47 4.70 6.34 -18.25
C PRO A 47 3.46 5.44 -18.47
N ALA A 48 3.37 4.85 -19.67
CA ALA A 48 2.48 3.71 -19.89
C ALA A 48 2.98 2.49 -19.08
N MET A 49 2.11 1.51 -18.82
CA MET A 49 2.57 0.21 -18.31
C MET A 49 3.64 -0.39 -19.24
N PRO A 50 4.67 -1.07 -18.71
CA PRO A 50 5.78 -1.56 -19.51
C PRO A 50 5.32 -2.60 -20.53
N SER A 51 5.83 -2.50 -21.75
CA SER A 51 5.54 -3.46 -22.82
C SER A 51 6.49 -4.66 -22.84
N GLY A 52 7.62 -4.57 -22.14
CA GLY A 52 8.62 -5.64 -22.05
C GLY A 52 9.84 -5.25 -21.22
N ILE A 53 10.77 -6.20 -21.06
CA ILE A 53 11.99 -6.07 -20.24
C ILE A 53 13.00 -5.03 -20.75
N ASP A 54 12.88 -4.58 -21.99
CA ASP A 54 13.76 -3.58 -22.60
C ASP A 54 13.15 -2.16 -22.59
N ASP A 55 12.02 -1.95 -21.91
CA ASP A 55 11.42 -0.63 -21.75
C ASP A 55 12.29 0.28 -20.87
N ALA A 56 12.93 1.28 -21.48
CA ALA A 56 13.86 2.19 -20.82
C ALA A 56 13.23 3.04 -19.70
N LYS A 57 11.89 3.11 -19.60
CA LYS A 57 11.21 3.82 -18.51
C LYS A 57 11.20 3.03 -17.21
N TYR A 58 11.51 1.73 -17.26
CA TYR A 58 11.45 0.84 -16.12
C TYR A 58 12.77 0.11 -15.89
N ASP A 59 13.14 -0.01 -14.63
CA ASP A 59 14.16 -0.94 -14.16
C ASP A 59 13.51 -2.25 -13.72
N LEU A 60 14.26 -3.34 -13.83
CA LEU A 60 13.90 -4.62 -13.22
C LEU A 60 14.44 -4.70 -11.80
N ARG A 61 13.55 -5.07 -10.88
CA ARG A 61 13.79 -5.07 -9.44
C ARG A 61 13.35 -6.36 -8.78
N ARG A 62 13.94 -6.69 -7.63
CA ARG A 62 13.52 -7.81 -6.80
C ARG A 62 12.05 -7.65 -6.39
N LEU A 63 11.34 -8.78 -6.29
CA LEU A 63 10.00 -8.78 -5.70
C LEU A 63 10.03 -8.28 -4.26
N ARG A 64 8.93 -7.63 -3.86
CA ARG A 64 8.64 -7.42 -2.44
C ARG A 64 8.18 -8.72 -1.80
N GLN A 65 8.28 -8.82 -0.49
CA GLN A 65 7.74 -10.00 0.21
C GLN A 65 6.22 -10.07 -0.01
N GLY A 66 5.76 -11.28 -0.33
CA GLY A 66 4.39 -11.48 -0.76
C GLY A 66 4.21 -12.84 -1.43
N TYR A 67 3.25 -12.90 -2.34
CA TYR A 67 2.81 -14.13 -3.00
C TYR A 67 2.94 -14.01 -4.52
N LEU A 68 3.50 -15.05 -5.11
CA LEU A 68 3.48 -15.32 -6.54
C LEU A 68 2.40 -16.35 -6.83
N TYR A 69 1.53 -16.01 -7.80
CA TYR A 69 0.50 -16.90 -8.31
C TYR A 69 0.81 -17.25 -9.75
N ILE A 70 0.88 -18.55 -10.04
CA ILE A 70 1.06 -19.06 -11.40
C ILE A 70 -0.13 -19.97 -11.72
N LEU A 71 -0.77 -19.68 -12.85
CA LEU A 71 -1.78 -20.53 -13.44
C LEU A 71 -1.20 -21.17 -14.70
N ALA A 72 -1.04 -22.49 -14.67
CA ALA A 72 -0.67 -23.27 -15.85
C ALA A 72 -1.90 -23.47 -16.74
N LYS A 73 -1.73 -23.23 -18.05
CA LYS A 73 -2.77 -23.48 -19.05
C LYS A 73 -3.06 -24.97 -19.23
N VAL A 74 -2.03 -25.79 -19.14
CA VAL A 74 -2.11 -27.26 -19.16
C VAL A 74 -1.96 -27.81 -17.76
N LYS A 75 -2.50 -29.01 -17.52
CA LYS A 75 -2.35 -29.72 -16.25
C LYS A 75 -0.87 -29.89 -15.92
N HIS A 76 -0.45 -29.33 -14.80
CA HIS A 76 0.90 -29.44 -14.27
C HIS A 76 1.20 -30.88 -13.82
N ILE A 77 2.40 -31.36 -14.10
CA ILE A 77 2.89 -32.66 -13.61
C ILE A 77 3.79 -32.40 -12.40
N GLY A 78 3.63 -33.19 -11.34
CA GLY A 78 4.30 -32.98 -10.05
C GLY A 78 3.39 -32.36 -8.98
N LYS A 79 4.01 -31.67 -8.01
CA LYS A 79 3.33 -30.96 -6.92
C LYS A 79 2.67 -29.68 -7.44
N ALA A 80 1.43 -29.44 -7.03
CA ALA A 80 0.65 -28.28 -7.38
C ALA A 80 -0.20 -27.84 -6.18
N THR A 81 -0.70 -26.62 -6.20
CA THR A 81 -1.50 -26.09 -5.10
C THR A 81 -2.90 -26.68 -5.06
N ASP A 82 -3.50 -26.95 -6.22
CA ASP A 82 -4.86 -27.45 -6.36
C ASP A 82 -4.91 -28.89 -6.87
N ALA A 83 -6.04 -29.58 -6.63
CA ALA A 83 -6.22 -30.97 -7.06
C ALA A 83 -6.22 -31.14 -8.59
N LYS A 84 -6.64 -30.10 -9.33
CA LYS A 84 -6.62 -30.11 -10.80
C LYS A 84 -5.23 -29.89 -11.37
N LYS A 85 -4.25 -29.55 -10.51
CA LYS A 85 -2.87 -29.26 -10.86
C LYS A 85 -2.74 -28.12 -11.87
N ARG A 86 -3.43 -27.02 -11.65
CA ARG A 86 -3.35 -25.81 -12.48
C ARG A 86 -2.74 -24.63 -11.75
N TRP A 87 -2.97 -24.51 -10.44
CA TRP A 87 -2.44 -23.45 -9.61
C TRP A 87 -1.13 -23.86 -8.96
N LEU A 88 -0.18 -22.93 -8.95
CA LEU A 88 1.04 -22.99 -8.18
C LEU A 88 1.17 -21.68 -7.43
N ILE A 89 1.22 -21.75 -6.10
CA ILE A 89 1.32 -20.60 -5.21
C ILE A 89 2.60 -20.69 -4.40
N PHE A 90 3.38 -19.60 -4.44
CA PHE A 90 4.60 -19.46 -3.69
C PHE A 90 4.56 -18.18 -2.85
N GLU A 91 4.99 -18.25 -1.60
CA GLU A 91 5.29 -17.08 -0.78
C GLU A 91 6.79 -16.78 -0.91
N TYR A 92 7.11 -15.57 -1.33
CA TYR A 92 8.47 -15.05 -1.35
C TYR A 92 8.77 -14.33 -0.05
N THR A 93 9.77 -14.78 0.69
CA THR A 93 10.21 -14.16 1.95
C THR A 93 11.52 -13.41 1.70
N VAL A 94 11.65 -12.19 2.22
CA VAL A 94 12.91 -11.41 2.19
C VAL A 94 13.46 -11.26 3.61
N ALA A 95 14.67 -10.72 3.75
CA ALA A 95 15.24 -10.47 5.07
C ALA A 95 14.45 -9.38 5.82
N ASN A 96 14.35 -9.50 7.15
CA ASN A 96 13.56 -8.59 7.98
C ASN A 96 14.08 -7.14 8.02
N ASP A 97 15.34 -6.93 7.63
CA ASP A 97 16.02 -5.65 7.50
C ASP A 97 16.08 -5.16 6.03
N ASP A 98 15.54 -5.94 5.08
CA ASP A 98 15.39 -5.52 3.70
C ASP A 98 14.19 -4.58 3.56
N SER A 99 14.36 -3.47 2.84
CA SER A 99 13.27 -2.52 2.56
C SER A 99 12.09 -3.14 1.79
N ASN A 100 12.29 -4.31 1.18
CA ASN A 100 11.24 -5.08 0.52
C ASN A 100 10.39 -5.92 1.49
N ALA A 101 10.74 -5.96 2.79
CA ALA A 101 9.94 -6.60 3.82
C ALA A 101 8.78 -5.68 4.24
N PRO A 102 7.58 -6.23 4.51
CA PRO A 102 6.52 -5.44 5.11
C PRO A 102 6.91 -5.04 6.53
N GLU A 103 6.70 -3.78 6.91
CA GLU A 103 7.01 -3.26 8.26
C GLU A 103 6.32 -4.06 9.37
N LEU A 104 5.13 -4.62 9.09
CA LEU A 104 4.25 -5.24 10.07
C LEU A 104 4.15 -6.78 9.99
N ASN A 105 4.70 -7.42 8.96
CA ASN A 105 4.53 -8.87 8.71
C ASN A 105 5.87 -9.57 8.47
N LYS A 106 6.77 -9.52 9.46
CA LYS A 106 8.04 -10.25 9.43
C LYS A 106 7.77 -11.76 9.34
N SER A 107 8.25 -12.39 8.28
CA SER A 107 8.10 -13.84 8.08
C SER A 107 9.31 -14.56 8.67
N ASN A 108 9.07 -15.70 9.32
CA ASN A 108 10.13 -16.56 9.86
C ASN A 108 10.69 -17.55 8.81
N GLY A 109 10.35 -17.37 7.54
CA GLY A 109 10.85 -18.20 6.43
C GLY A 109 12.34 -17.98 6.17
N LEU A 110 12.95 -18.89 5.40
CA LEU A 110 14.30 -18.69 4.92
C LEU A 110 14.32 -17.45 4.02
N THR A 111 15.21 -16.51 4.34
CA THR A 111 15.30 -15.22 3.63
C THR A 111 15.66 -15.43 2.17
N TYR A 112 15.03 -14.67 1.29
CA TYR A 112 15.20 -14.73 -0.16
C TYR A 112 14.83 -16.07 -0.81
N HIS A 113 13.87 -16.78 -0.23
CA HIS A 113 13.37 -18.04 -0.76
C HIS A 113 11.86 -18.04 -0.94
N PHE A 114 11.42 -18.97 -1.78
CA PHE A 114 10.04 -19.29 -2.08
C PHE A 114 9.60 -20.50 -1.24
N THR A 115 8.45 -20.36 -0.58
CA THR A 115 7.75 -21.48 0.08
C THR A 115 6.51 -21.80 -0.73
N GLN A 116 6.40 -23.03 -1.23
CA GLN A 116 5.21 -23.45 -1.98
C GLN A 116 4.06 -23.81 -1.04
N TYR A 117 2.83 -23.55 -1.47
CA TYR A 117 1.63 -23.93 -0.77
C TYR A 117 0.81 -24.99 -1.51
N GLU A 118 0.12 -25.82 -0.73
CA GLU A 118 -0.98 -26.66 -1.18
C GLU A 118 -2.28 -26.31 -0.44
N TRP A 119 -3.41 -26.53 -1.10
CA TRP A 119 -4.71 -26.46 -0.46
C TRP A 119 -5.05 -27.80 0.17
N ALA A 120 -5.44 -27.80 1.43
CA ALA A 120 -5.62 -29.01 2.23
C ALA A 120 -6.61 -30.02 1.62
N ASP A 121 -7.65 -29.55 0.93
CA ASP A 121 -8.61 -30.36 0.18
C ASP A 121 -8.48 -30.21 -1.35
N GLY A 122 -7.42 -29.52 -1.81
CA GLY A 122 -7.19 -29.22 -3.21
C GLY A 122 -8.04 -28.10 -3.80
N THR A 123 -8.75 -27.31 -2.98
CA THR A 123 -9.58 -26.18 -3.41
C THR A 123 -9.21 -24.86 -2.72
N ALA A 124 -9.45 -23.72 -3.40
CA ALA A 124 -9.02 -22.39 -2.93
C ALA A 124 -9.55 -21.98 -1.55
N ARG A 125 -10.64 -22.62 -1.11
CA ARG A 125 -11.35 -22.31 0.13
C ARG A 125 -10.80 -23.02 1.35
N SER A 126 -9.98 -24.06 1.17
CA SER A 126 -9.42 -24.78 2.31
C SER A 126 -8.18 -24.09 2.88
N GLU A 127 -7.71 -24.64 3.99
CA GLU A 127 -6.48 -24.21 4.63
C GLU A 127 -5.30 -24.30 3.65
N TRP A 128 -4.45 -23.28 3.69
CA TRP A 128 -3.21 -23.25 2.93
C TRP A 128 -2.11 -23.89 3.76
N LYS A 129 -1.65 -25.06 3.33
CA LYS A 129 -0.57 -25.80 3.96
C LYS A 129 0.74 -25.45 3.29
N LYS A 130 1.73 -25.03 4.09
CA LYS A 130 3.10 -24.84 3.63
C LYS A 130 3.70 -26.20 3.30
N LEU A 131 4.19 -26.37 2.08
CA LEU A 131 4.96 -27.54 1.73
C LEU A 131 6.35 -27.48 2.40
N PRO A 132 6.91 -28.62 2.82
CA PRO A 132 8.25 -28.64 3.40
C PRO A 132 9.29 -28.27 2.36
N GLY A 133 10.25 -27.45 2.77
CA GLY A 133 11.35 -26.96 1.94
C GLY A 133 11.14 -25.53 1.46
N SER A 134 12.25 -24.80 1.38
CA SER A 134 12.32 -23.48 0.76
C SER A 134 13.17 -23.57 -0.49
N LEU A 135 12.74 -22.89 -1.55
CA LEU A 135 13.37 -22.96 -2.87
C LEU A 135 13.93 -21.58 -3.25
N PRO A 136 15.09 -21.48 -3.91
CA PRO A 136 15.60 -20.19 -4.37
C PRO A 136 14.83 -19.63 -5.58
N TYR A 137 13.92 -20.41 -6.17
CA TYR A 137 13.10 -20.06 -7.33
C TYR A 137 11.71 -20.71 -7.24
N ALA A 138 10.74 -20.15 -7.97
CA ALA A 138 9.49 -20.83 -8.31
C ALA A 138 9.72 -21.76 -9.51
N TYR A 139 8.77 -22.61 -9.86
CA TYR A 139 8.97 -23.53 -10.98
C TYR A 139 7.67 -23.98 -11.63
N VAL A 140 7.78 -24.48 -12.86
CA VAL A 140 6.73 -25.20 -13.58
C VAL A 140 7.30 -26.44 -14.28
N HIS A 141 6.45 -27.35 -14.71
CA HIS A 141 6.85 -28.53 -15.47
C HIS A 141 7.30 -28.15 -16.90
N PRO A 142 8.28 -28.86 -17.52
CA PRO A 142 8.83 -28.51 -18.83
C PRO A 142 7.86 -28.54 -20.01
N GLN A 143 6.75 -29.26 -19.87
CA GLN A 143 5.67 -29.27 -20.87
C GLN A 143 4.88 -27.95 -20.94
N VAL A 144 5.05 -27.06 -19.96
CA VAL A 144 4.35 -25.78 -19.89
C VAL A 144 5.14 -24.78 -20.74
N SER A 145 4.54 -24.29 -21.83
CA SER A 145 5.14 -23.26 -22.69
C SER A 145 4.63 -21.85 -22.39
N GLU A 146 3.44 -21.75 -21.76
CA GLU A 146 2.80 -20.48 -21.42
C GLU A 146 2.16 -20.55 -20.03
N ILE A 147 2.33 -19.47 -19.27
CA ILE A 147 1.74 -19.28 -17.94
C ILE A 147 1.01 -17.94 -17.86
N GLU A 148 0.02 -17.87 -16.98
CA GLU A 148 -0.56 -16.62 -16.52
C GLU A 148 -0.10 -16.40 -15.08
N CYS A 149 0.54 -15.27 -14.81
CA CYS A 149 1.17 -14.98 -13.53
C CYS A 149 0.68 -13.68 -12.92
N ALA A 150 0.71 -13.59 -11.60
CA ALA A 150 0.51 -12.35 -10.87
C ALA A 150 1.28 -12.34 -9.56
N TYR A 151 1.65 -11.14 -9.14
CA TYR A 151 2.28 -10.86 -7.85
C TYR A 151 1.33 -10.05 -6.96
N SER A 152 1.33 -10.31 -5.66
CA SER A 152 0.67 -9.49 -4.65
C SER A 152 1.38 -9.56 -3.30
N GLU A 153 1.51 -8.44 -2.60
CA GLU A 153 2.01 -8.37 -1.22
C GLU A 153 1.04 -9.03 -0.21
N VAL A 154 -0.24 -9.22 -0.61
CA VAL A 154 -1.29 -9.78 0.23
C VAL A 154 -1.88 -11.03 -0.41
N ARG A 155 -2.23 -12.00 0.43
CA ARG A 155 -2.88 -13.24 -0.01
C ARG A 155 -4.23 -12.93 -0.68
N TRP A 156 -4.46 -13.50 -1.87
CA TRP A 156 -5.71 -13.39 -2.61
C TRP A 156 -6.86 -14.10 -1.91
N ALA A 157 -8.07 -13.55 -2.08
CA ALA A 157 -9.30 -14.20 -1.64
C ALA A 157 -9.59 -15.47 -2.47
N PRO A 158 -10.12 -16.55 -1.88
CA PRO A 158 -10.52 -17.78 -2.59
C PRO A 158 -11.35 -17.53 -3.85
N GLU A 159 -12.29 -16.58 -3.78
CA GLU A 159 -13.18 -16.19 -4.87
C GLU A 159 -12.42 -15.68 -6.11
N MET A 160 -11.25 -15.06 -5.93
CA MET A 160 -10.42 -14.62 -7.05
C MET A 160 -9.92 -15.82 -7.85
N PHE A 161 -9.40 -16.86 -7.19
CA PHE A 161 -8.93 -18.07 -7.87
C PHE A 161 -10.06 -18.75 -8.65
N GLU A 162 -11.25 -18.86 -8.06
CA GLU A 162 -12.42 -19.45 -8.71
C GLU A 162 -12.85 -18.67 -9.96
N LYS A 163 -12.82 -17.34 -9.89
CA LYS A 163 -13.18 -16.46 -11.02
C LYS A 163 -12.13 -16.53 -12.13
N LEU A 164 -10.87 -16.38 -11.77
CA LEU A 164 -9.74 -16.36 -12.71
C LEU A 164 -9.60 -17.70 -13.43
N GLU A 165 -9.78 -18.83 -12.73
CA GLU A 165 -9.71 -20.15 -13.36
C GLU A 165 -10.75 -20.33 -14.49
N ARG A 166 -11.93 -19.68 -14.36
CA ARG A 166 -13.09 -19.87 -15.24
C ARG A 166 -13.23 -18.83 -16.35
N LYS A 167 -12.66 -17.63 -16.19
CA LYS A 167 -12.96 -16.47 -17.06
C LYS A 167 -11.68 -15.85 -17.62
N ASP A 168 -11.45 -16.07 -18.90
CA ASP A 168 -10.28 -15.54 -19.62
C ASP A 168 -10.20 -14.01 -19.57
N ALA A 169 -11.33 -13.33 -19.78
CA ALA A 169 -11.41 -11.88 -19.69
C ALA A 169 -11.03 -11.35 -18.29
N ALA A 170 -11.37 -12.08 -17.22
CA ALA A 170 -10.96 -11.71 -15.87
C ALA A 170 -9.43 -11.87 -15.68
N ARG A 171 -8.84 -12.91 -16.27
CA ARG A 171 -7.38 -13.09 -16.25
C ARG A 171 -6.66 -11.98 -16.99
N GLN A 172 -7.20 -11.48 -18.09
CA GLN A 172 -6.61 -10.34 -18.82
C GLN A 172 -6.59 -9.02 -18.02
N GLN A 173 -7.41 -8.89 -16.97
CA GLN A 173 -7.40 -7.73 -16.07
C GLN A 173 -6.39 -7.89 -14.92
N VAL A 174 -6.22 -9.11 -14.40
CA VAL A 174 -5.53 -9.38 -13.12
C VAL A 174 -4.20 -10.14 -13.29
N MET A 175 -4.00 -10.82 -14.41
CA MET A 175 -2.83 -11.68 -14.65
C MET A 175 -2.08 -11.25 -15.90
N GLN A 176 -0.77 -11.48 -15.86
CA GLN A 176 0.13 -11.25 -16.97
C GLN A 176 0.42 -12.58 -17.65
N LYS A 177 0.19 -12.63 -18.96
CA LYS A 177 0.55 -13.76 -19.79
C LYS A 177 2.05 -13.73 -20.06
N ILE A 178 2.74 -14.86 -19.84
CA ILE A 178 4.18 -15.01 -20.06
C ILE A 178 4.42 -16.27 -20.89
N VAL A 179 5.14 -16.09 -21.99
CA VAL A 179 5.62 -17.17 -22.86
C VAL A 179 7.05 -17.52 -22.44
N LEU A 180 7.31 -18.79 -22.15
CA LEU A 180 8.57 -19.21 -21.51
C LEU A 180 9.73 -19.46 -22.48
N GLU A 181 9.45 -19.61 -23.77
CA GLU A 181 10.49 -19.93 -24.77
C GLU A 181 11.20 -18.69 -25.36
N ARG A 182 10.51 -17.53 -25.40
CA ARG A 182 10.99 -16.20 -25.81
C ARG A 182 9.79 -15.23 -25.75
N GLY A 183 9.65 -14.52 -24.65
CA GLY A 183 8.57 -13.54 -24.46
C GLY A 183 9.14 -12.18 -24.06
N ASP A 184 8.38 -11.12 -24.33
CA ASP A 184 8.75 -9.73 -24.00
C ASP A 184 9.02 -9.52 -22.50
N PHE A 185 8.59 -10.46 -21.66
CA PHE A 185 8.65 -10.40 -20.20
C PHE A 185 9.59 -11.43 -19.57
N ALA A 186 10.47 -12.07 -20.34
CA ALA A 186 11.34 -13.10 -19.82
C ALA A 186 12.75 -13.10 -20.44
N PHE A 187 13.75 -13.46 -19.65
CA PHE A 187 15.15 -13.56 -20.11
C PHE A 187 15.92 -14.65 -19.35
N PRO A 188 17.07 -15.13 -19.87
CA PRO A 188 17.87 -16.17 -19.22
C PRO A 188 18.42 -15.74 -17.85
N GLY A 189 18.46 -16.67 -16.90
CA GLY A 189 18.97 -16.44 -15.53
C GLY A 189 20.44 -16.02 -15.44
N GLU A 190 21.25 -16.34 -16.46
CA GLU A 190 22.64 -15.88 -16.58
C GLU A 190 22.74 -14.33 -16.64
N GLU A 191 21.70 -13.66 -17.14
CA GLU A 191 21.66 -12.20 -17.28
C GLU A 191 21.07 -11.50 -16.03
N LEU A 192 20.79 -12.22 -14.93
CA LEU A 192 20.18 -11.64 -13.73
C LEU A 192 21.01 -10.46 -13.19
N ASN A 193 22.32 -10.67 -13.01
CA ASN A 193 23.22 -9.68 -12.42
C ASN A 193 23.48 -8.49 -13.36
N THR A 194 23.20 -8.63 -14.65
CA THR A 194 23.37 -7.53 -15.62
C THR A 194 22.07 -6.77 -15.86
N ARG A 195 20.91 -7.41 -15.79
CA ARG A 195 19.61 -6.79 -16.07
C ARG A 195 18.84 -6.28 -14.86
N VAL A 196 19.06 -6.84 -13.67
CA VAL A 196 18.26 -6.53 -12.48
C VAL A 196 19.08 -5.70 -11.50
N ALA A 197 18.59 -4.50 -11.16
CA ALA A 197 19.37 -3.52 -10.42
C ALA A 197 19.80 -4.02 -9.03
N ASP A 198 18.96 -4.80 -8.34
CA ASP A 198 19.24 -5.34 -7.00
C ASP A 198 20.28 -6.48 -6.98
N PHE A 199 20.77 -6.92 -8.15
CA PHE A 199 21.78 -7.98 -8.28
C PHE A 199 23.07 -7.51 -8.96
N ARG A 200 23.14 -6.24 -9.37
CA ARG A 200 24.36 -5.62 -9.86
C ARG A 200 25.30 -5.37 -8.67
N GLU A 201 26.52 -5.90 -8.73
CA GLU A 201 27.57 -5.62 -7.73
C GLU A 201 27.99 -4.14 -7.72
N GLN A 202 27.63 -3.37 -8.75
CA GLN A 202 27.95 -1.96 -8.83
C GLN A 202 27.16 -1.13 -7.80
N PRO A 203 27.80 -0.13 -7.16
CA PRO A 203 27.20 0.71 -6.13
C PRO A 203 25.89 1.38 -6.54
N SER A 204 24.75 0.90 -6.04
CA SER A 204 23.73 1.83 -5.52
C SER A 204 24.24 2.59 -4.27
N SER A 205 25.46 2.29 -3.79
CA SER A 205 26.12 2.91 -2.64
C SER A 205 26.87 4.22 -2.92
N GLY A 206 26.81 4.77 -4.14
CA GLY A 206 27.19 6.17 -4.38
C GLY A 206 26.13 7.15 -3.88
N ILE A 207 26.48 8.44 -3.71
CA ILE A 207 25.54 9.49 -3.25
C ILE A 207 24.25 9.49 -4.08
N ASN A 208 24.35 9.32 -5.40
CA ASN A 208 23.17 9.31 -6.28
C ASN A 208 22.25 8.11 -6.04
N GLY A 209 22.79 6.92 -5.74
CA GLY A 209 21.98 5.74 -5.43
C GLY A 209 21.35 5.82 -4.04
N LEU A 210 22.02 6.43 -3.06
CA LEU A 210 21.43 6.76 -1.76
C LEU A 210 20.28 7.76 -1.91
N ILE A 211 20.46 8.79 -2.72
CA ILE A 211 19.41 9.79 -3.01
C ILE A 211 18.22 9.13 -3.70
N ASP A 212 18.44 8.27 -4.69
CA ASP A 212 17.36 7.53 -5.35
C ASP A 212 16.61 6.62 -4.37
N ASN A 213 17.34 5.91 -3.49
CA ASN A 213 16.75 5.06 -2.45
C ASN A 213 15.88 5.83 -1.47
N LEU A 214 16.27 7.05 -1.08
CA LEU A 214 15.48 7.90 -0.18
C LEU A 214 14.17 8.37 -0.79
N ARG A 215 14.03 8.34 -2.12
CA ARG A 215 12.82 8.79 -2.83
C ARG A 215 11.83 7.66 -3.11
N ARG A 216 12.19 6.40 -2.84
CA ARG A 216 11.39 5.23 -3.18
C ARG A 216 10.78 4.59 -1.94
N ALA A 217 9.67 3.88 -2.14
CA ALA A 217 9.09 3.09 -1.06
C ALA A 217 9.98 1.88 -0.72
N THR A 218 10.72 1.37 -1.71
CA THR A 218 11.68 0.28 -1.53
C THR A 218 13.02 0.60 -2.20
N GLY A 219 14.09 0.58 -1.41
CA GLY A 219 15.43 0.93 -1.86
C GLY A 219 16.04 -0.11 -2.82
N ILE A 220 16.96 0.36 -3.67
CA ILE A 220 17.86 -0.44 -4.52
C ILE A 220 19.03 -0.92 -3.67
N GLY A 221 19.18 -2.23 -3.55
CA GLY A 221 20.24 -2.80 -2.73
C GLY A 221 20.79 -4.09 -3.29
N TYR A 222 22.08 -4.10 -3.61
CA TYR A 222 22.83 -5.34 -3.75
C TYR A 222 23.04 -5.95 -2.37
N THR A 223 22.64 -7.22 -2.22
CA THR A 223 22.87 -7.99 -1.00
C THR A 223 23.90 -9.08 -1.32
N PRO A 224 25.18 -8.94 -0.91
CA PRO A 224 26.24 -9.93 -1.24
C PRO A 224 25.94 -11.36 -0.75
N SER A 225 25.12 -11.49 0.30
CA SER A 225 24.66 -12.77 0.84
C SER A 225 23.60 -13.46 -0.03
N HIS A 226 23.02 -12.76 -1.02
CA HIS A 226 21.97 -13.30 -1.87
C HIS A 226 22.52 -13.80 -3.21
N LYS A 227 23.26 -14.91 -3.17
CA LYS A 227 23.63 -15.67 -4.37
C LYS A 227 22.44 -16.54 -4.79
N VAL A 228 21.68 -16.07 -5.77
CA VAL A 228 20.44 -16.73 -6.21
C VAL A 228 20.70 -18.08 -6.87
N PHE A 229 21.73 -18.16 -7.73
CA PHE A 229 22.01 -19.33 -8.54
C PHE A 229 23.49 -19.74 -8.48
N ASN A 230 23.74 -21.05 -8.55
CA ASN A 230 25.01 -21.56 -9.07
C ASN A 230 24.97 -21.55 -10.61
N SER A 231 26.13 -21.71 -11.27
CA SER A 231 26.23 -21.67 -12.74
C SER A 231 25.28 -22.65 -13.43
N CYS A 232 25.18 -23.89 -12.95
CA CYS A 232 24.27 -24.89 -13.55
C CYS A 232 22.80 -24.45 -13.48
N THR A 233 22.37 -23.93 -12.33
CA THR A 233 21.01 -23.43 -12.12
C THR A 233 20.73 -22.17 -12.96
N ALA A 234 21.68 -21.25 -13.07
CA ALA A 234 21.52 -20.02 -13.85
C ALA A 234 21.19 -20.31 -15.33
N ASN A 235 21.91 -21.25 -15.94
CA ASN A 235 21.73 -21.65 -17.34
C ASN A 235 20.36 -22.27 -17.65
N LYS A 236 19.64 -22.77 -16.63
CA LYS A 236 18.33 -23.44 -16.75
C LYS A 236 17.19 -22.64 -16.13
N THR A 237 17.48 -21.48 -15.57
CA THR A 237 16.47 -20.61 -14.95
C THR A 237 16.04 -19.55 -15.95
N LEU A 238 14.73 -19.29 -15.98
CA LEU A 238 14.15 -18.16 -16.69
C LEU A 238 13.77 -17.08 -15.66
N VAL A 239 14.24 -15.86 -15.86
CA VAL A 239 13.79 -14.71 -15.09
C VAL A 239 12.54 -14.16 -15.75
N ILE A 240 11.48 -13.95 -14.97
CA ILE A 240 10.20 -13.42 -15.46
C ILE A 240 9.92 -12.06 -14.82
N ALA A 241 9.59 -11.06 -15.64
CA ALA A 241 9.29 -9.71 -15.18
C ALA A 241 7.79 -9.50 -15.04
N LEU A 242 7.35 -9.16 -13.83
CA LEU A 242 5.95 -9.03 -13.45
C LEU A 242 5.55 -7.57 -13.25
N PHE A 243 4.30 -7.24 -13.61
CA PHE A 243 3.70 -5.96 -13.25
C PHE A 243 3.57 -5.82 -11.73
N ASP A 244 4.12 -4.72 -11.20
CA ASP A 244 3.90 -4.29 -9.84
C ASP A 244 2.84 -3.19 -9.79
N ARG A 245 1.58 -3.61 -9.74
CA ARG A 245 0.42 -2.71 -9.89
C ARG A 245 0.43 -1.53 -8.92
N LEU A 246 0.98 -1.72 -7.72
CA LEU A 246 1.00 -0.70 -6.68
C LEU A 246 2.40 -0.09 -6.48
N GLY A 247 3.44 -0.64 -7.12
CA GLY A 247 4.83 -0.22 -6.95
C GLY A 247 5.05 1.23 -7.31
N ASP A 248 4.64 1.61 -8.52
CA ASP A 248 4.87 2.95 -9.06
C ASP A 248 4.17 4.04 -8.23
N SER A 249 2.92 3.76 -7.84
CA SER A 249 2.13 4.60 -6.94
C SER A 249 2.83 4.79 -5.59
N LYS A 250 3.33 3.69 -4.99
CA LYS A 250 4.05 3.75 -3.72
C LYS A 250 5.35 4.55 -3.82
N ASP A 251 6.11 4.38 -4.91
CA ASP A 251 7.35 5.14 -5.13
C ASP A 251 7.08 6.64 -5.30
N VAL A 252 6.05 7.03 -6.07
CA VAL A 252 5.65 8.45 -6.21
C VAL A 252 5.19 9.04 -4.88
N CYS A 253 4.39 8.31 -4.10
CA CYS A 253 3.99 8.73 -2.75
C CYS A 253 5.19 8.91 -1.81
N ALA A 254 6.13 7.95 -1.79
CA ALA A 254 7.33 8.03 -0.96
C ALA A 254 8.20 9.25 -1.32
N TYR A 255 8.37 9.53 -2.62
CA TYR A 255 9.08 10.72 -3.07
C TYR A 255 8.37 11.98 -2.57
N HIS A 256 7.05 12.04 -2.75
CA HIS A 256 6.25 13.20 -2.34
C HIS A 256 6.33 13.48 -0.84
N GLN A 257 6.23 12.44 0.00
CA GLN A 257 6.39 12.55 1.45
C GLN A 257 7.81 12.96 1.86
N THR A 258 8.82 12.42 1.19
CA THR A 258 10.24 12.76 1.46
C THR A 258 10.51 14.24 1.17
N LEU A 259 9.97 14.78 0.08
CA LEU A 259 10.07 16.22 -0.22
C LEU A 259 9.40 17.06 0.86
N LEU A 260 8.20 16.68 1.32
CA LEU A 260 7.53 17.40 2.41
C LEU A 260 8.37 17.34 3.70
N ALA A 261 8.87 16.17 4.08
CA ALA A 261 9.68 16.00 5.29
C ALA A 261 10.95 16.87 5.24
N ASN A 262 11.63 16.91 4.10
CA ASN A 262 12.80 17.77 3.89
C ASN A 262 12.43 19.26 3.97
N ASN A 263 11.35 19.67 3.32
CA ASN A 263 10.89 21.05 3.36
C ASN A 263 10.48 21.48 4.78
N LEU A 264 9.80 20.61 5.53
CA LEU A 264 9.45 20.86 6.93
C LEU A 264 10.68 20.96 7.82
N LYS A 265 11.69 20.10 7.61
CA LYS A 265 12.96 20.16 8.33
C LYS A 265 13.69 21.48 8.08
N GLU A 266 13.77 21.94 6.84
CA GLU A 266 14.37 23.24 6.54
C GLU A 266 13.53 24.41 7.06
N PHE A 267 12.20 24.33 6.95
CA PHE A 267 11.28 25.33 7.47
C PHE A 267 11.34 25.43 9.01
N SER A 268 11.61 24.34 9.72
CA SER A 268 11.76 24.34 11.18
C SER A 268 12.83 25.31 11.66
N LYS A 269 13.90 25.52 10.88
CA LYS A 269 14.99 26.47 11.17
C LYS A 269 14.53 27.93 11.20
N ILE A 270 13.42 28.23 10.54
CA ILE A 270 12.84 29.58 10.43
C ILE A 270 11.43 29.65 11.01
N LEU A 271 10.96 28.62 11.72
CA LEU A 271 9.58 28.55 12.20
C LEU A 271 9.25 29.68 13.18
N TYR A 272 10.15 29.99 14.11
CA TYR A 272 9.95 31.07 15.09
C TYR A 272 9.73 32.45 14.43
N PRO A 273 10.64 32.94 13.55
CA PRO A 273 10.44 34.23 12.90
C PRO A 273 9.21 34.24 11.97
N VAL A 274 8.90 33.13 11.29
CA VAL A 274 7.70 33.05 10.43
C VAL A 274 6.40 33.10 11.23
N THR A 275 6.30 32.31 12.31
CA THR A 275 5.10 32.29 13.18
C THR A 275 4.88 33.64 13.83
N THR A 276 5.95 34.27 14.34
CA THR A 276 5.90 35.61 14.91
C THR A 276 5.44 36.64 13.88
N ALA A 277 5.99 36.59 12.67
CA ALA A 277 5.61 37.49 11.58
C ALA A 277 4.14 37.33 11.15
N LYS A 278 3.65 36.10 11.04
CA LYS A 278 2.25 35.81 10.72
C LYS A 278 1.30 36.27 11.83
N ALA A 279 1.66 36.03 13.09
CA ALA A 279 0.89 36.48 14.25
C ALA A 279 0.80 38.01 14.30
N ILE A 280 1.93 38.71 14.15
CA ILE A 280 1.95 40.19 14.10
C ILE A 280 1.09 40.69 12.95
N LYS A 281 1.25 40.17 11.72
CA LYS A 281 0.44 40.56 10.56
C LYS A 281 -1.07 40.37 10.80
N GLN A 282 -1.48 39.29 11.46
CA GLN A 282 -2.88 39.07 11.83
C GLN A 282 -3.36 40.05 12.91
N ILE A 283 -2.56 40.31 13.94
CA ILE A 283 -2.88 41.28 14.99
C ILE A 283 -2.98 42.69 14.40
N GLU A 284 -2.06 43.09 13.51
CA GLU A 284 -2.08 44.38 12.82
C GLU A 284 -3.39 44.59 12.05
N GLN A 285 -3.86 43.55 11.34
CA GLN A 285 -5.15 43.60 10.67
C GLN A 285 -6.33 43.83 11.63
N HIS A 286 -6.24 43.48 12.90
CA HIS A 286 -7.32 43.66 13.88
C HIS A 286 -7.17 44.95 14.72
N VAL A 287 -5.93 45.32 15.07
CA VAL A 287 -5.60 46.48 15.90
C VAL A 287 -5.69 47.78 15.08
N TYR A 288 -5.27 47.78 13.82
CA TYR A 288 -5.24 48.97 12.97
C TYR A 288 -6.45 49.14 12.05
N LYS A 289 -7.43 48.23 12.11
CA LYS A 289 -8.70 48.32 11.33
C LYS A 289 -9.59 49.49 11.71
N LYS A 290 -9.36 50.14 12.86
CA LYS A 290 -9.99 51.42 13.22
C LYS A 290 -8.88 52.50 13.26
N PRO A 291 -8.78 53.37 12.24
CA PRO A 291 -7.77 54.42 12.22
C PRO A 291 -8.12 55.48 13.26
N ASN A 292 -7.78 55.23 14.51
CA ASN A 292 -7.81 56.27 15.53
C ASN A 292 -6.46 56.99 15.47
N TRP A 293 -6.39 58.01 14.62
CA TRP A 293 -5.19 58.84 14.39
C TRP A 293 -4.58 59.35 15.71
N PHE A 294 -5.42 59.57 16.73
CA PHE A 294 -5.01 59.94 18.09
C PHE A 294 -4.23 58.85 18.85
N LYS A 295 -4.52 57.56 18.61
CA LYS A 295 -3.73 56.45 19.18
C LYS A 295 -2.38 56.32 18.49
N ARG A 296 -2.30 56.53 17.17
CA ARG A 296 -1.04 56.56 16.43
C ARG A 296 -0.11 57.71 16.85
N LEU A 297 -0.67 58.82 17.32
CA LEU A 297 0.11 59.96 17.82
C LEU A 297 0.66 59.74 19.25
N MET A 298 -0.01 58.89 20.04
CA MET A 298 0.27 58.68 21.47
C MET A 298 0.95 57.33 21.77
N SER A 299 0.96 56.38 20.83
CA SER A 299 1.72 55.14 20.93
C SER A 299 2.94 55.21 20.02
N SER A 300 4.14 55.11 20.59
CA SER A 300 5.35 54.79 19.82
C SER A 300 5.09 53.51 19.04
N ASP A 301 5.01 53.60 17.71
CA ASP A 301 4.90 52.42 16.85
C ASP A 301 6.09 51.50 17.20
N PRO A 302 5.83 50.30 17.76
CA PRO A 302 6.92 49.46 18.25
C PRO A 302 7.71 48.81 17.11
N LEU A 303 7.29 48.98 15.86
CA LEU A 303 7.91 48.39 14.68
C LEU A 303 8.47 49.49 13.77
N ASP A 304 9.79 49.54 13.60
CA ASP A 304 10.41 50.36 12.57
C ASP A 304 10.18 49.79 11.16
N GLU A 305 10.42 50.62 10.14
CA GLU A 305 10.19 50.25 8.73
C GLU A 305 11.02 49.04 8.29
N GLY A 306 12.26 48.90 8.77
CA GLY A 306 13.12 47.77 8.47
C GLY A 306 12.57 46.46 9.05
N MET A 307 12.03 46.51 10.27
CA MET A 307 11.36 45.38 10.91
C MET A 307 10.06 45.00 10.20
N ARG A 308 9.29 45.98 9.71
CA ARG A 308 8.08 45.72 8.88
C ARG A 308 8.43 45.00 7.59
N VAL A 309 9.51 45.39 6.91
CA VAL A 309 10.00 44.70 5.70
C VAL A 309 10.38 43.25 6.03
N GLN A 310 11.15 43.02 7.10
CA GLN A 310 11.54 41.67 7.52
C GLN A 310 10.32 40.80 7.88
N LEU A 311 9.37 41.35 8.64
CA LEU A 311 8.13 40.65 9.01
C LEU A 311 7.33 40.28 7.75
N LYS A 312 7.24 41.17 6.76
CA LYS A 312 6.57 40.85 5.49
C LYS A 312 7.27 39.70 4.76
N THR A 313 8.61 39.75 4.65
CA THR A 313 9.40 38.68 4.03
C THR A 313 9.21 37.34 4.74
N TYR A 314 9.25 37.29 6.07
CA TYR A 314 9.02 36.06 6.82
C TYR A 314 7.57 35.58 6.74
N ALA A 315 6.58 36.48 6.77
CA ALA A 315 5.17 36.12 6.67
C ALA A 315 4.79 35.47 5.33
N GLU A 316 5.53 35.79 4.27
CA GLU A 316 5.36 35.20 2.93
C GLU A 316 6.02 33.82 2.78
N LYS A 317 6.90 33.41 3.71
CA LYS A 317 7.53 32.08 3.66
C LYS A 317 6.53 30.96 3.95
N SER A 318 6.68 29.88 3.18
CA SER A 318 5.86 28.66 3.23
C SER A 318 6.74 27.44 3.53
N PRO A 319 6.22 26.44 4.25
CA PRO A 319 6.87 25.13 4.39
C PRO A 319 6.87 24.32 3.08
N LEU A 320 6.31 24.82 1.98
CA LEU A 320 6.26 24.16 0.67
C LEU A 320 7.24 24.81 -0.31
N VAL A 321 8.54 24.65 -0.07
CA VAL A 321 9.59 25.30 -0.89
C VAL A 321 9.61 24.75 -2.33
N GLU A 322 9.35 23.45 -2.50
CA GLU A 322 9.29 22.77 -3.80
C GLU A 322 7.85 22.48 -4.24
N GLU A 323 6.96 23.46 -4.07
CA GLU A 323 5.52 23.31 -4.30
C GLU A 323 5.17 22.77 -5.69
N GLN A 324 5.85 23.21 -6.75
CA GLN A 324 5.57 22.74 -8.11
C GLN A 324 5.95 21.26 -8.29
N THR A 325 7.11 20.84 -7.77
CA THR A 325 7.54 19.43 -7.79
C THR A 325 6.53 18.55 -7.05
N MET A 326 6.07 19.01 -5.88
CA MET A 326 5.05 18.33 -5.11
C MET A 326 3.70 18.25 -5.86
N LYS A 327 3.28 19.32 -6.53
CA LYS A 327 2.09 19.30 -7.40
C LYS A 327 2.23 18.30 -8.54
N ASN A 328 3.39 18.26 -9.19
CA ASN A 328 3.66 17.30 -10.27
C ASN A 328 3.58 15.85 -9.76
N LEU A 329 4.16 15.55 -8.59
CA LEU A 329 4.07 14.23 -7.97
C LEU A 329 2.63 13.87 -7.60
N ALA A 330 1.84 14.81 -7.07
CA ALA A 330 0.43 14.59 -6.77
C ALA A 330 -0.42 14.35 -8.04
N VAL A 331 -0.15 15.08 -9.13
CA VAL A 331 -0.76 14.84 -10.45
C VAL A 331 -0.39 13.45 -10.97
N ALA A 332 0.88 13.06 -10.86
CA ALA A 332 1.35 11.76 -11.29
C ALA A 332 0.68 10.63 -10.51
N GLN A 333 0.56 10.78 -9.19
CA GLN A 333 -0.16 9.82 -8.35
C GLN A 333 -1.63 9.68 -8.76
N PHE A 334 -2.32 10.80 -8.99
CA PHE A 334 -3.68 10.80 -9.52
C PHE A 334 -3.79 10.09 -10.87
N ASN A 335 -2.83 10.31 -11.76
CA ASN A 335 -2.81 9.73 -13.10
C ASN A 335 -2.51 8.21 -13.07
N LEU A 336 -1.56 7.75 -12.25
CA LEU A 336 -1.26 6.32 -12.07
C LEU A 336 -2.48 5.53 -11.59
N LEU A 337 -3.20 6.08 -10.61
CA LEU A 337 -4.41 5.45 -10.08
C LEU A 337 -5.58 5.43 -11.10
N ASN A 338 -5.61 6.38 -12.03
CA ASN A 338 -6.67 6.47 -13.05
C ASN A 338 -6.30 5.85 -14.40
N GLN A 339 -5.05 5.42 -14.58
CA GLN A 339 -4.58 4.73 -15.78
C GLN A 339 -5.38 3.44 -16.01
N THR A 340 -5.68 3.14 -17.27
CA THR A 340 -6.40 1.92 -17.68
C THR A 340 -5.47 0.96 -18.42
N GLY A 341 -5.88 -0.30 -18.52
CA GLY A 341 -5.11 -1.35 -19.20
C GLY A 341 -4.55 -2.41 -18.24
N ASN A 342 -4.13 -3.54 -18.80
CA ASN A 342 -3.63 -4.67 -18.01
C ASN A 342 -2.44 -4.24 -17.13
N GLY A 343 -2.45 -4.67 -15.87
CA GLY A 343 -1.42 -4.34 -14.90
C GLY A 343 -1.66 -3.04 -14.13
N THR A 344 -2.66 -2.23 -14.49
CA THR A 344 -2.97 -1.00 -13.75
C THR A 344 -3.74 -1.27 -12.44
N PRO A 345 -3.64 -0.38 -11.44
CA PRO A 345 -4.49 -0.43 -10.24
C PRO A 345 -5.99 -0.43 -10.56
N ARG A 346 -6.38 0.37 -11.55
CA ARG A 346 -7.79 0.62 -11.90
C ARG A 346 -8.50 -0.63 -12.42
N GLU A 347 -7.87 -1.39 -13.31
CA GLU A 347 -8.44 -2.64 -13.81
C GLU A 347 -8.57 -3.69 -12.70
N HIS A 348 -7.61 -3.73 -11.77
CA HIS A 348 -7.67 -4.64 -10.62
C HIS A 348 -8.79 -4.23 -9.66
N LEU A 349 -8.95 -2.93 -9.38
CA LEU A 349 -10.05 -2.41 -8.56
C LEU A 349 -11.40 -2.73 -9.18
N HIS A 350 -11.54 -2.50 -10.49
CA HIS A 350 -12.77 -2.84 -11.22
C HIS A 350 -13.10 -4.33 -11.13
N PHE A 351 -12.10 -5.21 -11.30
CA PHE A 351 -12.28 -6.65 -11.10
C PHE A 351 -12.81 -6.99 -9.70
N LEU A 352 -12.28 -6.33 -8.67
CA LEU A 352 -12.70 -6.54 -7.27
C LEU A 352 -14.11 -6.05 -7.01
N ASP A 353 -14.50 -4.90 -7.57
CA ASP A 353 -15.87 -4.38 -7.45
C ASP A 353 -16.89 -5.34 -8.07
N VAL A 354 -16.59 -5.84 -9.28
CA VAL A 354 -17.43 -6.85 -9.94
C VAL A 354 -17.51 -8.12 -9.08
N LEU A 355 -16.40 -8.56 -8.50
CA LEU A 355 -16.38 -9.76 -7.67
C LEU A 355 -17.16 -9.58 -6.37
N CYS A 356 -17.12 -8.40 -5.75
CA CYS A 356 -17.98 -8.03 -4.62
C CYS A 356 -19.46 -8.09 -4.99
N GLN A 357 -19.85 -7.48 -6.11
CA GLN A 357 -21.24 -7.48 -6.59
C GLN A 357 -21.76 -8.90 -6.84
N GLU A 358 -20.98 -9.75 -7.51
CA GLU A 358 -21.35 -11.14 -7.79
C GLU A 358 -21.55 -11.98 -6.51
N ASN A 359 -20.91 -11.60 -5.40
CA ASN A 359 -20.99 -12.31 -4.13
C ASN A 359 -21.92 -11.64 -3.11
N GLU A 360 -22.68 -10.60 -3.49
CA GLU A 360 -23.48 -9.78 -2.55
C GLU A 360 -24.46 -10.60 -1.69
N LYS A 361 -24.99 -11.70 -2.24
CA LYS A 361 -25.94 -12.60 -1.56
C LYS A 361 -25.27 -13.67 -0.69
N GLN A 362 -23.96 -13.87 -0.82
CA GLN A 362 -23.19 -14.91 -0.12
C GLN A 362 -22.22 -14.23 0.86
N LEU A 363 -22.71 -13.89 2.05
CA LEU A 363 -22.05 -12.97 2.98
C LEU A 363 -20.64 -13.40 3.38
N ASP A 364 -20.39 -14.70 3.57
CA ASP A 364 -19.03 -15.21 3.88
C ASP A 364 -18.05 -14.98 2.71
N LYS A 365 -18.52 -15.14 1.47
CA LYS A 365 -17.73 -14.90 0.26
C LYS A 365 -17.51 -13.41 0.04
N LEU A 366 -18.56 -12.61 0.23
CA LEU A 366 -18.49 -11.16 0.17
C LEU A 366 -17.47 -10.62 1.17
N ALA A 367 -17.49 -11.10 2.42
CA ALA A 367 -16.55 -10.73 3.47
C ALA A 367 -15.09 -11.07 3.11
N SER A 368 -14.87 -12.20 2.44
CA SER A 368 -13.55 -12.62 1.96
C SER A 368 -13.02 -11.69 0.87
N VAL A 369 -13.84 -11.41 -0.16
CA VAL A 369 -13.46 -10.51 -1.27
C VAL A 369 -13.28 -9.09 -0.78
N ALA A 370 -14.21 -8.59 0.05
CA ALA A 370 -14.17 -7.23 0.56
C ALA A 370 -12.93 -6.94 1.41
N ASP A 371 -12.44 -7.92 2.18
CA ASP A 371 -11.18 -7.79 2.93
C ASP A 371 -9.98 -7.55 2.02
N TYR A 372 -9.85 -8.38 0.99
CA TYR A 372 -8.77 -8.20 0.02
C TYR A 372 -8.94 -6.89 -0.76
N ALA A 373 -10.17 -6.54 -1.13
CA ALA A 373 -10.45 -5.30 -1.85
C ALA A 373 -10.16 -4.05 -1.02
N MET A 374 -10.48 -4.07 0.28
CA MET A 374 -10.07 -3.03 1.23
C MET A 374 -8.54 -2.96 1.31
N ALA A 375 -7.85 -4.07 1.55
CA ALA A 375 -6.38 -4.07 1.61
C ALA A 375 -5.74 -3.52 0.32
N PHE A 376 -6.27 -3.88 -0.84
CA PHE A 376 -5.82 -3.35 -2.13
C PHE A 376 -6.09 -1.86 -2.28
N TYR A 377 -7.32 -1.41 -1.99
CA TYR A 377 -7.71 0.00 -2.03
C TYR A 377 -6.83 0.85 -1.11
N GLY A 378 -6.61 0.36 0.11
CA GLY A 378 -5.74 0.95 1.11
C GLY A 378 -4.32 1.13 0.62
N ALA A 379 -3.72 0.03 0.14
CA ALA A 379 -2.36 0.05 -0.35
C ALA A 379 -2.16 0.93 -1.60
N ALA A 380 -3.20 1.12 -2.42
CA ALA A 380 -3.17 2.04 -3.55
C ALA A 380 -3.28 3.51 -3.14
N MET A 381 -4.08 3.83 -2.12
CA MET A 381 -4.34 5.20 -1.66
C MET A 381 -3.40 5.68 -0.55
N ALA A 382 -2.62 4.76 0.04
CA ALA A 382 -1.71 5.03 1.14
C ALA A 382 -0.70 6.14 0.79
N GLY A 383 -0.47 7.05 1.74
CA GLY A 383 0.49 8.13 1.60
C GLY A 383 0.04 9.32 0.75
N PHE A 384 -1.01 9.17 -0.08
CA PHE A 384 -1.41 10.22 -1.01
C PHE A 384 -1.97 11.45 -0.27
N GLY A 385 -2.82 11.24 0.73
CA GLY A 385 -3.43 12.30 1.54
C GLY A 385 -2.56 12.87 2.66
N ASP A 386 -1.37 12.30 2.90
CA ASP A 386 -0.53 12.64 4.05
C ASP A 386 0.20 13.99 3.91
N THR A 387 0.12 14.57 2.72
CA THR A 387 0.69 15.89 2.41
C THR A 387 -0.44 16.87 2.07
N PRO A 388 -0.28 18.17 2.37
CA PRO A 388 -1.31 19.16 2.02
C PRO A 388 -1.68 19.17 0.54
N ILE A 389 -0.68 19.09 -0.35
CA ILE A 389 -0.91 19.07 -1.80
C ILE A 389 -1.53 17.75 -2.24
N GLY A 390 -1.05 16.62 -1.72
CA GLY A 390 -1.57 15.31 -2.10
C GLY A 390 -3.02 15.14 -1.69
N MET A 391 -3.41 15.63 -0.52
CA MET A 391 -4.80 15.71 -0.06
C MET A 391 -5.70 16.48 -1.05
N GLU A 392 -5.24 17.62 -1.59
CA GLU A 392 -6.00 18.42 -2.58
C GLU A 392 -6.26 17.67 -3.89
N TYR A 393 -5.38 16.75 -4.28
CA TYR A 393 -5.58 15.90 -5.46
C TYR A 393 -6.39 14.65 -5.12
N GLN A 394 -6.08 13.98 -4.01
CA GLN A 394 -6.76 12.78 -3.56
C GLN A 394 -8.25 13.04 -3.35
N LYS A 395 -8.64 14.21 -2.82
CA LYS A 395 -10.05 14.57 -2.61
C LYS A 395 -10.89 14.46 -3.89
N ASN A 396 -10.30 14.70 -5.07
CA ASN A 396 -11.02 14.61 -6.34
C ASN A 396 -11.33 13.17 -6.76
N MET A 397 -10.71 12.17 -6.11
CA MET A 397 -10.92 10.74 -6.35
C MET A 397 -11.95 10.11 -5.40
N LEU A 398 -12.51 10.89 -4.46
CA LEU A 398 -13.35 10.34 -3.39
C LEU A 398 -14.87 10.52 -3.56
N PRO A 399 -15.39 11.60 -4.17
CA PRO A 399 -16.81 11.72 -4.42
C PRO A 399 -17.29 10.62 -5.38
N PRO A 400 -18.23 9.74 -4.97
CA PRO A 400 -18.82 8.75 -5.86
C PRO A 400 -19.66 9.40 -6.98
N GLY A 401 -19.84 8.67 -8.07
CA GLY A 401 -20.52 9.12 -9.29
C GLY A 401 -19.59 9.79 -10.31
N ASN A 402 -20.15 10.22 -11.45
CA ASN A 402 -19.44 10.89 -12.55
C ASN A 402 -18.22 10.12 -13.10
N GLY A 403 -18.23 8.78 -13.02
CA GLY A 403 -17.14 7.92 -13.50
C GLY A 403 -15.94 7.83 -12.55
N ASN A 404 -16.08 8.27 -11.30
CA ASN A 404 -15.03 8.20 -10.29
C ASN A 404 -14.94 6.80 -9.65
N ALA A 405 -14.20 5.90 -10.30
CA ALA A 405 -14.06 4.52 -9.85
C ALA A 405 -13.64 4.42 -8.38
N TRP A 406 -12.66 5.21 -7.93
CA TRP A 406 -12.14 5.15 -6.56
C TRP A 406 -13.15 5.61 -5.50
N GLY A 407 -13.98 6.62 -5.82
CA GLY A 407 -15.05 7.07 -4.94
C GLY A 407 -16.20 6.05 -4.87
N ASP A 408 -16.55 5.46 -6.02
CA ASP A 408 -17.56 4.41 -6.13
C ASP A 408 -17.15 3.15 -5.35
N SER A 409 -15.92 2.67 -5.53
CA SER A 409 -15.39 1.50 -4.80
C SER A 409 -15.35 1.77 -3.29
N LEU A 410 -14.89 2.93 -2.83
CA LEU A 410 -14.86 3.27 -1.40
C LEU A 410 -16.25 3.28 -0.79
N SER A 411 -17.20 3.93 -1.47
CA SER A 411 -18.60 3.98 -1.06
C SER A 411 -19.23 2.59 -1.01
N GLY A 412 -18.90 1.73 -1.98
CA GLY A 412 -19.31 0.33 -2.04
C GLY A 412 -18.74 -0.50 -0.90
N LEU A 413 -17.44 -0.44 -0.66
CA LEU A 413 -16.75 -1.14 0.42
C LEU A 413 -17.26 -0.72 1.80
N LEU A 414 -17.50 0.57 2.03
CA LEU A 414 -18.14 1.09 3.25
C LEU A 414 -19.53 0.49 3.48
N SER A 415 -20.33 0.41 2.42
CA SER A 415 -21.69 -0.14 2.49
C SER A 415 -21.67 -1.64 2.76
N ILE A 416 -20.71 -2.36 2.15
CA ILE A 416 -20.47 -3.78 2.42
C ILE A 416 -20.05 -3.99 3.87
N ALA A 417 -19.15 -3.16 4.41
CA ALA A 417 -18.72 -3.23 5.80
C ALA A 417 -19.89 -3.03 6.79
N ASP A 418 -20.72 -1.99 6.59
CA ASP A 418 -21.93 -1.77 7.40
C ASP A 418 -22.87 -2.99 7.34
N LYS A 419 -23.15 -3.50 6.14
CA LYS A 419 -23.99 -4.71 5.96
C LYS A 419 -23.42 -5.91 6.72
N LEU A 420 -22.10 -6.09 6.71
CA LEU A 420 -21.43 -7.19 7.39
C LEU A 420 -21.44 -7.04 8.93
N ASN A 421 -21.41 -5.81 9.46
CA ASN A 421 -21.55 -5.53 10.89
C ASN A 421 -22.94 -5.85 11.46
N GLN A 422 -23.96 -5.93 10.60
CA GLN A 422 -25.33 -6.24 11.02
C GLN A 422 -25.60 -7.75 11.21
N ILE A 423 -24.59 -8.60 10.99
CA ILE A 423 -24.70 -10.07 11.05
C ILE A 423 -24.30 -10.61 12.45
N THR A 424 -24.78 -11.81 12.79
CA THR A 424 -24.58 -12.49 14.09
C THR A 424 -23.10 -12.68 14.51
N LYS A 425 -22.87 -12.77 15.83
CA LYS A 425 -21.55 -12.81 16.51
C LYS A 425 -20.50 -13.75 15.91
N ALA A 426 -20.89 -14.93 15.40
CA ALA A 426 -19.94 -15.92 14.86
C ALA A 426 -19.33 -15.53 13.51
N ILE A 427 -20.08 -14.80 12.68
CA ILE A 427 -19.59 -14.24 11.42
C ILE A 427 -18.85 -12.92 11.70
N ALA A 428 -19.35 -12.12 12.66
CA ALA A 428 -18.69 -10.90 13.14
C ALA A 428 -17.25 -11.14 13.63
N ALA A 429 -16.96 -12.24 14.34
CA ALA A 429 -15.61 -12.57 14.82
C ALA A 429 -14.57 -12.74 13.68
N LYS A 430 -14.97 -13.25 12.50
CA LYS A 430 -14.09 -13.35 11.31
C LYS A 430 -13.93 -12.01 10.58
N LEU A 431 -14.82 -11.05 10.82
CA LEU A 431 -14.84 -9.71 10.23
C LEU A 431 -14.06 -8.68 11.04
N THR A 432 -13.90 -8.92 12.35
CA THR A 432 -13.39 -7.92 13.29
C THR A 432 -11.91 -7.55 13.03
N VAL A 433 -11.06 -8.53 12.69
CA VAL A 433 -9.65 -8.32 12.26
C VAL A 433 -9.56 -7.54 10.93
N LYS A 434 -10.63 -7.53 10.13
CA LYS A 434 -10.72 -6.86 8.82
C LYS A 434 -11.15 -5.39 8.96
N ALA A 435 -11.95 -5.07 9.99
CA ALA A 435 -12.32 -3.69 10.35
C ALA A 435 -11.10 -2.87 10.82
N LEU A 436 -10.13 -3.50 11.48
CA LEU A 436 -8.89 -2.84 11.91
C LEU A 436 -8.00 -2.39 10.72
N ARG A 437 -7.99 -3.15 9.62
CA ARG A 437 -7.34 -2.72 8.37
C ARG A 437 -8.01 -1.48 7.80
N PHE A 438 -9.34 -1.36 7.95
CA PHE A 438 -10.08 -0.18 7.54
C PHE A 438 -9.69 1.06 8.35
N GLU A 439 -9.37 0.92 9.65
CA GLU A 439 -8.85 2.03 10.48
C GLU A 439 -7.48 2.52 10.01
N VAL A 440 -6.56 1.63 9.63
CA VAL A 440 -5.24 2.00 9.08
C VAL A 440 -5.36 2.62 7.68
N MET A 441 -6.32 2.18 6.86
CA MET A 441 -6.63 2.78 5.55
C MET A 441 -7.16 4.21 5.66
N ILE A 442 -7.82 4.53 6.77
CA ILE A 442 -8.58 5.76 6.95
C ILE A 442 -7.65 6.98 7.06
N GLU A 443 -6.43 6.89 7.59
CA GLU A 443 -5.65 8.10 7.90
C GLU A 443 -5.42 9.03 6.69
N SER A 444 -4.86 8.51 5.60
CA SER A 444 -4.63 9.32 4.40
C SER A 444 -5.94 9.77 3.74
N ILE A 445 -6.92 8.86 3.64
CA ILE A 445 -8.20 9.13 2.97
C ILE A 445 -9.07 10.10 3.77
N MET A 446 -9.01 10.05 5.10
CA MET A 446 -9.82 10.88 5.98
C MET A 446 -9.37 12.31 5.96
N ALA A 447 -8.06 12.59 5.83
CA ALA A 447 -7.60 13.95 5.61
C ALA A 447 -8.31 14.57 4.40
N ALA A 448 -8.35 13.85 3.28
CA ALA A 448 -9.03 14.28 2.06
C ALA A 448 -10.58 14.35 2.21
N GLN A 449 -11.21 13.42 2.93
CA GLN A 449 -12.66 13.50 3.22
C GLN A 449 -13.02 14.68 4.13
N MET A 450 -12.21 14.94 5.16
CA MET A 450 -12.41 16.08 6.06
C MET A 450 -12.32 17.39 5.30
N LEU A 451 -11.41 17.48 4.31
CA LEU A 451 -11.33 18.63 3.42
C LEU A 451 -12.61 18.79 2.59
N LEU A 452 -13.15 17.72 2.00
CA LEU A 452 -14.41 17.76 1.26
C LEU A 452 -15.58 18.24 2.14
N TRP A 453 -15.66 17.77 3.40
CA TRP A 453 -16.69 18.21 4.34
C TRP A 453 -16.51 19.68 4.73
N LYS A 454 -15.27 20.12 4.98
CA LYS A 454 -14.94 21.52 5.26
C LYS A 454 -15.35 22.44 4.10
N GLU A 455 -15.18 21.99 2.86
CA GLU A 455 -15.56 22.73 1.64
C GLU A 455 -17.06 22.62 1.30
N GLY A 456 -17.83 21.81 2.02
CA GLY A 456 -19.27 21.63 1.77
C GLY A 456 -19.57 20.92 0.44
N VAL A 457 -18.68 20.05 -0.04
CA VAL A 457 -18.87 19.32 -1.30
C VAL A 457 -20.05 18.35 -1.16
N LYS A 458 -21.13 18.59 -1.93
CA LYS A 458 -22.38 17.80 -1.86
C LYS A 458 -22.19 16.30 -2.16
N GLY A 459 -21.18 15.96 -2.96
CA GLY A 459 -20.85 14.58 -3.32
C GLY A 459 -19.92 13.87 -2.32
N ALA A 460 -19.51 14.51 -1.23
CA ALA A 460 -18.63 13.88 -0.23
C ALA A 460 -19.33 12.67 0.41
N ILE A 461 -18.56 11.60 0.68
CA ILE A 461 -19.10 10.43 1.38
C ILE A 461 -19.44 10.88 2.81
N PRO A 462 -20.68 10.69 3.30
CA PRO A 462 -21.07 11.20 4.62
C PRO A 462 -20.27 10.53 5.75
N TYR A 463 -19.86 11.29 6.77
CA TYR A 463 -19.15 10.76 7.95
C TYR A 463 -19.86 9.56 8.60
N ARG A 464 -21.19 9.60 8.67
CA ARG A 464 -22.01 8.48 9.19
C ARG A 464 -21.77 7.14 8.48
N ARG A 465 -21.35 7.13 7.20
CA ARG A 465 -21.03 5.89 6.48
C ARG A 465 -19.73 5.27 6.97
N PHE A 466 -18.72 6.09 7.25
CA PHE A 466 -17.47 5.63 7.86
C PHE A 466 -17.72 5.05 9.26
N LEU A 467 -18.53 5.74 10.06
CA LEU A 467 -18.94 5.23 11.37
C LEU A 467 -19.68 3.88 11.25
N ALA A 468 -20.66 3.77 10.36
CA ALA A 468 -21.43 2.53 10.19
C ALA A 468 -20.56 1.35 9.75
N ALA A 469 -19.57 1.59 8.88
CA ALA A 469 -18.57 0.61 8.48
C ALA A 469 -17.69 0.14 9.64
N ALA A 470 -17.46 0.99 10.64
CA ALA A 470 -16.79 0.64 11.89
C ALA A 470 -17.75 0.05 12.96
N GLY A 471 -19.02 -0.18 12.62
CA GLY A 471 -20.05 -0.68 13.55
C GLY A 471 -20.56 0.39 14.51
N LEU A 472 -20.22 1.66 14.29
CA LEU A 472 -20.63 2.81 15.08
C LEU A 472 -21.88 3.46 14.49
N LYS A 473 -22.82 3.87 15.34
CA LYS A 473 -24.02 4.60 14.92
C LYS A 473 -23.98 6.01 15.49
N LEU A 474 -24.14 7.00 14.62
CA LEU A 474 -24.31 8.39 15.03
C LEU A 474 -25.76 8.58 15.51
N GLU A 475 -25.94 8.79 16.80
CA GLU A 475 -27.24 9.15 17.38
C GLU A 475 -27.29 10.66 17.62
N MET A 476 -28.27 11.32 17.00
CA MET A 476 -28.56 12.73 17.27
C MET A 476 -29.42 12.80 18.53
N ILE A 477 -28.82 13.23 19.64
CA ILE A 477 -29.55 13.44 20.89
C ILE A 477 -30.14 14.85 20.85
N SER A 478 -31.43 14.99 21.18
CA SER A 478 -32.04 16.33 21.28
C SER A 478 -31.39 17.09 22.44
N VAL A 479 -31.15 18.39 22.26
CA VAL A 479 -30.58 19.25 23.32
C VAL A 479 -31.43 19.22 24.60
N ALA A 480 -32.73 18.95 24.47
CA ALA A 480 -33.65 18.76 25.60
C ALA A 480 -33.44 17.46 26.40
N HIS A 481 -32.78 16.45 25.81
CA HIS A 481 -32.41 15.19 26.49
C HIS A 481 -31.03 15.27 27.16
N VAL A 482 -30.11 16.08 26.62
CA VAL A 482 -28.72 16.27 27.11
C VAL A 482 -28.64 17.21 28.32
N SER A 483 -29.71 17.96 28.62
CA SER A 483 -29.78 18.83 29.82
C SER A 483 -29.77 18.05 31.14
N SER A 484 -29.92 16.72 31.11
CA SER A 484 -29.59 15.86 32.24
C SER A 484 -28.13 15.39 32.11
N LEU A 485 -27.29 15.80 33.07
CA LEU A 485 -25.83 15.58 33.09
C LEU A 485 -25.42 14.10 32.97
N ASP A 486 -26.33 13.16 33.26
CA ASP A 486 -26.01 11.73 33.34
C ASP A 486 -26.25 10.97 32.02
N VAL A 487 -27.21 11.39 31.19
CA VAL A 487 -27.62 10.61 29.99
C VAL A 487 -26.58 10.66 28.88
N GLY A 488 -25.96 11.82 28.66
CA GLY A 488 -24.88 11.95 27.67
C GLY A 488 -23.64 11.14 28.05
N ALA A 489 -23.28 11.16 29.34
CA ALA A 489 -22.18 10.36 29.89
C ALA A 489 -22.50 8.86 29.81
N ASP A 490 -23.73 8.44 30.10
CA ASP A 490 -24.15 7.04 30.02
C ASP A 490 -24.12 6.48 28.61
N ILE A 491 -24.54 7.25 27.60
CA ILE A 491 -24.48 6.84 26.19
C ILE A 491 -23.03 6.69 25.73
N VAL A 492 -22.17 7.68 26.00
CA VAL A 492 -20.74 7.61 25.68
C VAL A 492 -20.08 6.43 26.41
N ASN A 493 -20.40 6.24 27.69
CA ASN A 493 -19.91 5.10 28.47
C ASN A 493 -20.39 3.76 27.91
N GLN A 494 -21.63 3.67 27.43
CA GLN A 494 -22.17 2.45 26.83
C GLN A 494 -21.50 2.13 25.49
N GLN A 495 -21.28 3.14 24.65
CA GLN A 495 -20.55 2.99 23.38
C GLN A 495 -19.09 2.61 23.64
N MET A 496 -18.42 3.30 24.56
CA MET A 496 -17.03 3.02 24.95
C MET A 496 -16.90 1.62 25.59
N ARG A 497 -17.84 1.20 26.44
CA ARG A 497 -17.88 -0.17 26.98
C ARG A 497 -18.12 -1.22 25.90
N THR A 498 -18.90 -0.91 24.87
CA THR A 498 -19.12 -1.82 23.74
C THR A 498 -17.84 -1.95 22.90
N PHE A 499 -17.15 -0.84 22.65
CA PHE A 499 -15.84 -0.82 22.00
C PHE A 499 -14.80 -1.61 22.81
N ILE A 500 -14.65 -1.33 24.11
CA ILE A 500 -13.72 -2.02 25.02
C ILE A 500 -14.05 -3.51 25.16
N ARG A 501 -15.33 -3.89 25.25
CA ARG A 501 -15.74 -5.29 25.34
C ARG A 501 -15.41 -6.07 24.07
N ASN A 502 -15.45 -5.40 22.93
CA ASN A 502 -15.05 -5.98 21.66
C ASN A 502 -13.53 -5.87 21.43
N ALA A 503 -12.81 -5.05 22.21
CA ALA A 503 -11.39 -4.74 22.05
C ALA A 503 -10.50 -6.00 22.14
N ASP A 504 -10.71 -6.83 23.15
CA ASP A 504 -9.87 -8.04 23.34
C ASP A 504 -9.97 -9.01 22.16
N ASP A 505 -11.14 -9.11 21.52
CA ASP A 505 -11.33 -9.90 20.29
C ASP A 505 -10.91 -9.13 19.01
N LEU A 506 -11.00 -7.78 19.01
CA LEU A 506 -10.48 -6.88 17.97
C LEU A 506 -8.95 -6.95 17.84
N PHE A 507 -8.24 -7.11 18.96
CA PHE A 507 -6.78 -7.05 19.03
C PHE A 507 -6.11 -8.43 19.12
N LYS A 508 -6.89 -9.51 19.18
CA LYS A 508 -6.38 -10.90 19.25
C LYS A 508 -5.73 -11.30 17.92
N GLY A 509 -4.41 -11.53 17.93
CA GLY A 509 -3.65 -11.93 16.74
C GLY A 509 -2.82 -10.81 16.10
N LEU A 510 -2.90 -9.58 16.62
CA LEU A 510 -1.84 -8.59 16.43
C LEU A 510 -0.62 -9.01 17.25
N SER A 511 0.58 -8.53 16.91
CA SER A 511 1.73 -8.56 17.82
C SER A 511 1.39 -7.70 19.05
N ALA A 512 0.65 -8.32 19.98
CA ALA A 512 -0.20 -7.67 20.96
C ALA A 512 0.54 -6.84 22.02
N THR A 513 1.87 -6.84 22.03
CA THR A 513 2.64 -6.10 23.03
C THR A 513 2.71 -4.60 22.78
N TYR A 514 2.60 -4.11 21.54
CA TYR A 514 2.77 -2.68 21.25
C TYR A 514 1.45 -1.88 21.33
N TYR A 515 0.41 -2.32 20.64
CA TYR A 515 -0.90 -1.64 20.64
C TYR A 515 -1.58 -1.68 22.01
N GLN A 516 -1.41 -2.79 22.75
CA GLN A 516 -1.90 -2.87 24.13
C GLN A 516 -1.13 -1.90 25.04
N ALA A 517 0.15 -1.61 24.79
CA ALA A 517 0.91 -0.64 25.59
C ALA A 517 0.52 0.83 25.31
N GLU A 518 0.22 1.19 24.06
CA GLU A 518 -0.19 2.55 23.70
C GLU A 518 -1.64 2.87 24.09
N LEU A 519 -2.59 1.97 23.78
CA LEU A 519 -4.01 2.18 24.15
C LEU A 519 -4.21 2.13 25.67
N THR A 520 -3.47 1.28 26.38
CA THR A 520 -3.56 1.22 27.85
C THR A 520 -2.87 2.43 28.51
N LYS A 521 -1.91 3.10 27.85
CA LYS A 521 -1.34 4.38 28.33
C LYS A 521 -2.34 5.52 28.22
N GLY A 522 -3.09 5.60 27.11
CA GLY A 522 -4.13 6.63 26.93
C GLY A 522 -5.34 6.45 27.86
N VAL A 523 -5.77 5.21 28.08
CA VAL A 523 -6.99 4.93 28.87
C VAL A 523 -6.73 4.88 30.39
N ARG A 524 -5.50 4.61 30.85
CA ARG A 524 -5.14 4.70 32.28
C ARG A 524 -4.82 6.12 32.76
N ALA A 525 -4.60 7.06 31.84
CA ALA A 525 -4.54 8.48 32.15
C ALA A 525 -5.95 9.07 32.17
N GLY A 526 -6.77 8.59 33.12
CA GLY A 526 -8.04 9.23 33.43
C GLY A 526 -7.79 10.64 33.98
N THR A 527 -7.73 11.63 33.11
CA THR A 527 -7.90 13.03 33.46
C THR A 527 -9.00 13.62 32.59
N SER A 528 -10.09 13.93 33.27
CA SER A 528 -11.20 14.75 32.81
C SER A 528 -10.76 15.95 31.98
N HIS A 529 -11.38 16.13 30.81
CA HIS A 529 -11.70 17.44 30.28
C HIS A 529 -13.14 17.44 29.79
#